data_AF-A0A173ZW45-F1
#
_entry.id   AF-A0A173ZW45-F1
#
_cell.length_a   1.000
_cell.length_b   1.000
_cell.length_c   1.000
_cell.angle_alpha   90.00
_cell.angle_beta   90.00
_cell.angle_gamma   90.00
#
_symmetry.space_group_name_H-M   'P 1'
#
loop_
_entity.id
_entity.type
_entity.pdbx_description
1 polymer ?
#
loop_
_entity_poly.entity_id
_entity_poly.type
_entity_poly.pdbx_seq_one_letter_code
_entity_poly.pdbx_strand_id
1 'polypeptide(L)'
;MGLSEAMLFAFAATIICAFAIAEKIIDIDFEQFMPKNLKKAKMKRILAKRETPLQGARLQKDIKDSFENVLLPLGKADKGYLPKRMDLTFRRKMVHQVELLGKRKLCRDIQVTDVVPLPKNNFKRWNDDGREWRESILQCSSLERLISPQAGKTVHQIYRKNSYLRILQSRHIRHSDRQGKNKEFYSDKGTIICPSCGAEVELSSQQVICPYCGGVIQSEFYDWQTEVFEIYEKMGANMQYGLLLLAYSGIMFLCLTLCLYLIKDTDISLTIGVIAILLILLGIAKIFQSKEEKQEKLPKEIVRYSENYLRSCINDALYKDVNKPDLMDYGIGSIILKNVVNTDKTTEVTATAYGSETYLPESGKPYTKKTKTTLVLQRARYPERRKTDGAFFKEKDCPSCGANFIPDEHNCCSFCGYSFQVDNAKWVVKATGES
;
A
#
# COMPACT_ATOMS: atom_id res chain seq x y z
N MET A 1 -24.77 27.55 -39.72
CA MET A 1 -24.51 28.52 -38.63
C MET A 1 -23.06 28.94 -38.67
N GLY A 2 -22.73 30.16 -38.23
CA GLY A 2 -21.33 30.53 -38.00
C GLY A 2 -20.72 29.71 -36.86
N LEU A 3 -19.39 29.58 -36.80
CA LEU A 3 -18.71 28.82 -35.73
C LEU A 3 -19.03 29.38 -34.33
N SER A 4 -19.08 30.71 -34.20
CA SER A 4 -19.43 31.39 -32.94
C SER A 4 -20.85 31.04 -32.47
N GLU A 5 -21.81 31.04 -33.40
CA GLU A 5 -23.20 30.64 -33.12
C GLU A 5 -23.28 29.17 -32.73
N ALA A 6 -22.60 28.28 -33.47
CA ALA A 6 -22.54 26.85 -33.16
C ALA A 6 -21.98 26.58 -31.76
N MET A 7 -20.91 27.29 -31.37
CA MET A 7 -20.34 27.19 -30.03
C MET A 7 -21.32 27.66 -28.95
N LEU A 8 -22.02 28.79 -29.16
CA LEU A 8 -23.00 29.30 -28.20
C LEU A 8 -24.16 28.33 -27.98
N PHE A 9 -24.72 27.80 -29.06
CA PHE A 9 -25.81 26.81 -28.98
C PHE A 9 -25.35 25.50 -28.33
N ALA A 10 -24.17 24.98 -28.71
CA ALA A 10 -23.60 23.78 -28.10
C ALA A 10 -23.33 23.98 -26.60
N PHE A 11 -22.84 25.16 -26.21
CA PHE A 11 -22.60 25.49 -24.80
C PHE A 11 -23.89 25.52 -23.98
N ALA A 12 -24.93 26.19 -24.48
CA ALA A 12 -26.23 26.25 -23.81
C ALA A 12 -26.85 24.84 -23.65
N ALA A 13 -26.86 24.04 -24.71
CA ALA A 13 -27.37 22.67 -24.68
C ALA A 13 -26.58 21.79 -23.69
N THR A 14 -25.25 21.89 -23.72
CA THR A 14 -24.37 21.12 -22.81
C THR A 14 -24.62 21.48 -21.35
N ILE A 15 -24.77 22.78 -21.02
CA ILE A 15 -25.07 23.22 -19.65
C ILE A 15 -26.40 22.68 -19.16
N ILE A 16 -27.45 22.77 -19.98
CA ILE A 16 -28.78 22.28 -19.60
C ILE A 16 -28.74 20.78 -19.31
N CYS A 17 -28.11 19.99 -20.19
CA CYS A 17 -27.93 18.55 -19.97
C CYS A 17 -27.09 18.25 -18.72
N ALA A 18 -26.00 18.99 -18.51
CA ALA A 18 -25.13 18.78 -17.36
C ALA A 18 -25.86 19.05 -16.03
N PHE A 19 -26.66 20.13 -15.94
CA PHE A 19 -27.47 20.42 -14.76
C PHE A 19 -28.51 19.34 -14.50
N ALA A 20 -29.24 18.89 -15.53
CA ALA A 20 -30.25 17.85 -15.41
C ALA A 20 -29.65 16.52 -14.90
N ILE A 21 -28.45 16.16 -15.35
CA ILE A 21 -27.75 14.96 -14.89
C ILE A 21 -27.18 15.16 -13.48
N ALA A 22 -26.58 16.32 -13.20
CA ALA A 22 -26.00 16.64 -11.88
C ALA A 22 -27.01 16.47 -10.76
N GLU A 23 -28.24 16.95 -10.95
CA GLU A 23 -29.34 16.82 -9.98
C GLU A 23 -29.65 15.36 -9.61
N LYS A 24 -29.40 14.42 -10.52
CA LYS A 24 -29.67 12.99 -10.31
C LYS A 24 -28.52 12.21 -9.69
N ILE A 25 -27.27 12.67 -9.87
CA ILE A 25 -26.07 11.88 -9.50
C ILE A 25 -25.21 12.53 -8.41
N ILE A 26 -25.37 13.83 -8.18
CA ILE A 26 -24.60 14.57 -7.16
C ILE A 26 -25.51 14.80 -5.96
N ASP A 27 -25.30 14.01 -4.92
CA ASP A 27 -25.96 14.25 -3.62
C ASP A 27 -25.16 15.29 -2.84
N ILE A 28 -25.66 16.52 -2.71
CA ILE A 28 -24.97 17.56 -1.97
C ILE A 28 -25.15 17.31 -0.48
N ASP A 29 -24.15 16.68 0.14
CA ASP A 29 -24.09 16.52 1.59
C ASP A 29 -23.83 17.88 2.27
N PHE A 30 -24.92 18.54 2.69
CA PHE A 30 -24.87 19.79 3.44
C PHE A 30 -24.30 19.62 4.84
N GLU A 31 -24.18 18.40 5.38
CA GLU A 31 -23.56 18.19 6.68
C GLU A 31 -22.13 18.70 6.71
N GLN A 32 -21.41 18.72 5.57
CA GLN A 32 -20.04 19.21 5.54
C GLN A 32 -19.91 20.69 5.95
N PHE A 33 -20.98 21.47 5.76
CA PHE A 33 -21.02 22.91 6.06
C PHE A 33 -21.47 23.19 7.50
N MET A 34 -21.92 22.16 8.23
CA MET A 34 -22.27 22.30 9.64
C MET A 34 -21.06 22.79 10.46
N PRO A 35 -21.24 23.68 11.45
CA PRO A 35 -20.15 24.24 12.25
C PRO A 35 -19.20 23.17 12.85
N LYS A 36 -19.74 22.01 13.24
CA LYS A 36 -18.99 20.86 13.76
C LYS A 36 -18.02 20.22 12.74
N ASN A 37 -18.32 20.33 11.46
CA ASN A 37 -17.60 19.70 10.35
C ASN A 37 -16.63 20.65 9.62
N LEU A 38 -16.66 21.94 9.97
CA LEU A 38 -15.68 22.92 9.51
C LEU A 38 -14.26 22.53 9.93
N LYS A 39 -13.28 22.88 9.08
CA LYS A 39 -11.86 22.60 9.33
C LYS A 39 -11.38 23.09 10.69
N LYS A 40 -11.81 24.28 11.13
CA LYS A 40 -11.45 24.85 12.44
C LYS A 40 -11.94 23.97 13.60
N ALA A 41 -13.19 23.51 13.55
CA ALA A 41 -13.76 22.64 14.58
C ALA A 41 -13.11 21.25 14.57
N LYS A 42 -12.86 20.67 13.38
CA LYS A 42 -12.12 19.41 13.25
C LYS A 42 -10.70 19.52 13.80
N MET A 43 -9.98 20.58 13.45
CA MET A 43 -8.62 20.84 13.96
C MET A 43 -8.57 20.91 15.48
N LYS A 44 -9.53 21.60 16.11
CA LYS A 44 -9.65 21.66 17.58
C LYS A 44 -9.83 20.26 18.20
N ARG A 45 -10.62 19.39 17.57
CA ARG A 45 -10.84 18.01 18.03
C ARG A 45 -9.63 17.11 17.82
N ILE A 46 -8.93 17.26 16.69
CA ILE A 46 -7.72 16.51 16.37
C ILE A 46 -6.61 16.86 17.38
N LEU A 47 -6.37 18.16 17.61
CA LEU A 47 -5.31 18.65 18.50
C LEU A 47 -5.63 18.54 20.00
N ALA A 48 -6.80 17.99 20.35
CA ALA A 48 -7.14 17.75 21.76
C ALA A 48 -6.11 16.80 22.37
N LYS A 49 -5.65 17.09 23.60
CA LYS A 49 -4.65 16.28 24.28
C LYS A 49 -5.19 14.86 24.51
N ARG A 50 -4.44 13.88 24.04
CA ARG A 50 -4.72 12.44 24.17
C ARG A 50 -3.43 11.71 24.52
N GLU A 51 -3.55 10.60 25.24
CA GLU A 51 -2.44 9.68 25.54
C GLU A 51 -2.03 8.90 24.30
N THR A 52 -3.01 8.48 23.48
CA THR A 52 -2.76 7.75 22.24
C THR A 52 -3.51 8.36 21.04
N PRO A 53 -2.99 8.21 19.80
CA PRO A 53 -3.61 8.80 18.60
C PRO A 53 -5.08 8.40 18.37
N LEU A 54 -5.46 7.19 18.78
CA LEU A 54 -6.81 6.64 18.62
C LEU A 54 -7.61 6.62 19.94
N GLN A 55 -7.15 7.33 20.98
CA GLN A 55 -7.91 7.44 22.23
C GLN A 55 -9.29 8.06 21.97
N GLY A 56 -10.34 7.41 22.51
CA GLY A 56 -11.73 7.83 22.32
C GLY A 56 -12.36 7.41 20.98
N ALA A 57 -11.59 6.82 20.05
CA ALA A 57 -12.16 6.20 18.87
C ALA A 57 -12.93 4.93 19.26
N ARG A 58 -14.15 4.74 18.72
CA ARG A 58 -14.98 3.56 18.98
C ARG A 58 -14.49 2.36 18.16
N LEU A 59 -13.28 1.90 18.47
CA LEU A 59 -12.60 0.80 17.79
C LEU A 59 -12.53 -0.45 18.67
N GLN A 60 -12.62 -1.63 18.04
CA GLN A 60 -12.25 -2.86 18.71
C GLN A 60 -10.76 -2.82 19.08
N LYS A 61 -10.40 -3.40 20.24
CA LYS A 61 -9.04 -3.35 20.80
C LYS A 61 -7.98 -3.83 19.82
N ASP A 62 -8.20 -4.94 19.13
CA ASP A 62 -7.26 -5.52 18.16
C ASP A 62 -6.97 -4.58 16.96
N ILE A 63 -7.98 -3.88 16.45
CA ILE A 63 -7.82 -2.86 15.40
C ILE A 63 -7.05 -1.68 15.97
N LYS A 64 -7.47 -1.16 17.13
CA LYS A 64 -6.82 -0.03 17.79
C LYS A 64 -5.32 -0.31 17.99
N ASP A 65 -5.01 -1.44 18.60
CA ASP A 65 -3.64 -1.90 18.87
C ASP A 65 -2.85 -2.03 17.57
N SER A 66 -3.43 -2.57 16.49
CA SER A 66 -2.74 -2.71 15.20
C SER A 66 -2.30 -1.37 14.62
N PHE A 67 -3.15 -0.34 14.68
CA PHE A 67 -2.78 1.00 14.22
C PHE A 67 -1.83 1.72 15.19
N GLU A 68 -2.07 1.65 16.50
CA GLU A 68 -1.22 2.31 17.50
C GLU A 68 0.20 1.75 17.53
N ASN A 69 0.37 0.46 17.25
CA ASN A 69 1.65 -0.20 17.05
C ASN A 69 2.49 0.38 15.89
N VAL A 70 1.89 1.16 15.00
CA VAL A 70 2.59 1.91 13.94
C VAL A 70 2.68 3.40 14.26
N LEU A 71 1.60 4.00 14.76
CA LEU A 71 1.52 5.44 15.01
C LEU A 71 2.38 5.89 16.20
N LEU A 72 2.45 5.11 17.28
CA LEU A 72 3.20 5.48 18.49
C LEU A 72 4.72 5.53 18.25
N PRO A 73 5.37 4.53 17.61
CA PRO A 73 6.80 4.61 17.30
C PRO A 73 7.17 5.85 16.48
N LEU A 74 6.33 6.24 15.52
CA LEU A 74 6.55 7.42 14.67
C LEU A 74 6.41 8.73 15.47
N GLY A 75 5.39 8.82 16.33
CA GLY A 75 5.14 10.00 17.16
C GLY A 75 6.18 10.18 18.28
N LYS A 76 6.82 9.09 18.73
CA LYS A 76 7.92 9.12 19.71
C LYS A 76 9.31 9.20 19.06
N ALA A 77 9.43 8.85 17.79
CA ALA A 77 10.71 8.68 17.09
C ALA A 77 11.68 7.77 17.87
N ASP A 78 11.16 6.67 18.40
CA ASP A 78 11.92 5.75 19.25
C ASP A 78 11.69 4.30 18.81
N LYS A 79 12.80 3.59 18.58
CA LYS A 79 12.81 2.18 18.16
C LYS A 79 12.30 1.25 19.25
N GLY A 80 12.44 1.62 20.52
CA GLY A 80 11.98 0.82 21.66
C GLY A 80 10.46 0.63 21.68
N TYR A 81 9.71 1.50 20.99
CA TYR A 81 8.26 1.38 20.83
C TYR A 81 7.85 0.48 19.66
N LEU A 82 8.77 0.08 18.78
CA LEU A 82 8.43 -0.78 17.65
C LEU A 82 7.93 -2.13 18.19
N PRO A 83 6.70 -2.56 17.86
CA PRO A 83 6.20 -3.87 18.27
C PRO A 83 7.15 -4.97 17.82
N LYS A 84 7.23 -6.08 18.57
CA LYS A 84 8.06 -7.24 18.21
C LYS A 84 7.60 -7.89 16.89
N ARG A 85 6.32 -7.76 16.51
CA ARG A 85 5.74 -8.44 15.34
C ARG A 85 5.56 -7.50 14.15
N MET A 86 6.49 -7.58 13.21
CA MET A 86 6.42 -6.92 11.91
C MET A 86 7.02 -7.82 10.84
N ASP A 87 6.57 -7.67 9.60
CA ASP A 87 7.30 -8.18 8.45
C ASP A 87 8.71 -7.57 8.39
N LEU A 88 9.67 -8.32 7.85
CA LEU A 88 11.07 -7.89 7.78
C LEU A 88 11.25 -6.63 6.94
N THR A 89 10.60 -6.56 5.78
CA THR A 89 10.68 -5.40 4.88
C THR A 89 10.01 -4.19 5.53
N PHE A 90 8.84 -4.40 6.15
CA PHE A 90 8.15 -3.35 6.90
C PHE A 90 8.96 -2.85 8.10
N ARG A 91 9.58 -3.75 8.87
CA ARG A 91 10.45 -3.38 10.00
C ARG A 91 11.65 -2.55 9.55
N ARG A 92 12.37 -2.96 8.50
CA ARG A 92 13.51 -2.20 7.97
C ARG A 92 13.09 -0.78 7.62
N LYS A 93 11.96 -0.62 6.93
CA LYS A 93 11.37 0.68 6.60
C LYS A 93 11.04 1.51 7.85
N MET A 94 10.40 0.92 8.86
CA MET A 94 10.05 1.62 10.10
C MET A 94 11.29 2.04 10.90
N VAL A 95 12.27 1.15 11.03
CA VAL A 95 13.56 1.44 11.69
C VAL A 95 14.27 2.59 10.99
N HIS A 96 14.39 2.51 9.66
CA HIS A 96 14.99 3.56 8.83
C HIS A 96 14.31 4.91 9.04
N GLN A 97 12.97 4.94 8.98
CA GLN A 97 12.20 6.16 9.19
C GLN A 97 12.41 6.75 10.59
N VAL A 98 12.36 5.91 11.64
CA VAL A 98 12.57 6.35 13.02
C VAL A 98 13.99 6.87 13.23
N GLU A 99 15.01 6.22 12.68
CA GLU A 99 16.39 6.68 12.74
C GLU A 99 16.59 8.04 12.09
N LEU A 100 16.04 8.23 10.89
CA LEU A 100 16.17 9.50 10.18
C LEU A 100 15.47 10.63 10.96
N LEU A 101 14.26 10.37 11.47
CA LEU A 101 13.54 11.31 12.33
C LEU A 101 14.36 11.68 13.58
N GLY A 102 14.95 10.67 14.25
CA GLY A 102 15.84 10.86 15.39
C GLY A 102 17.07 11.69 15.05
N LYS A 103 17.77 11.39 13.95
CA LYS A 103 18.92 12.17 13.44
C LYS A 103 18.55 13.63 13.19
N ARG A 104 17.33 13.89 12.70
CA ARG A 104 16.81 15.26 12.47
C ARG A 104 16.16 15.90 13.69
N LYS A 105 16.15 15.22 14.84
CA LYS A 105 15.48 15.66 16.09
C LYS A 105 14.00 16.00 15.87
N LEU A 106 13.34 15.21 15.02
CA LEU A 106 11.94 15.30 14.68
C LEU A 106 11.20 14.05 15.12
N CYS A 107 9.90 14.17 15.30
CA CYS A 107 8.98 13.04 15.32
C CYS A 107 7.85 13.26 14.31
N ARG A 108 7.25 12.16 13.86
CA ARG A 108 6.14 12.15 12.90
C ARG A 108 4.86 11.85 13.66
N ASP A 109 4.17 12.90 14.07
CA ASP A 109 2.91 12.84 14.80
C ASP A 109 1.74 12.78 13.81
N ILE A 110 0.98 11.68 13.86
CA ILE A 110 -0.19 11.46 13.02
C ILE A 110 -1.41 11.34 13.93
N GLN A 111 -2.27 12.35 13.87
CA GLN A 111 -3.49 12.44 14.69
C GLN A 111 -4.73 12.34 13.83
N VAL A 112 -5.79 11.76 14.37
CA VAL A 112 -7.04 11.55 13.64
C VAL A 112 -8.29 11.91 14.46
N THR A 113 -9.35 12.27 13.75
CA THR A 113 -10.70 12.46 14.30
C THR A 113 -11.74 11.90 13.34
N ASP A 114 -12.98 11.77 13.83
CA ASP A 114 -14.12 11.29 13.04
C ASP A 114 -13.83 9.91 12.43
N VAL A 115 -13.24 9.04 13.24
CA VAL A 115 -12.75 7.72 12.81
C VAL A 115 -13.92 6.77 12.57
N VAL A 116 -14.00 6.27 11.33
CA VAL A 116 -14.96 5.25 10.89
C VAL A 116 -14.18 4.04 10.35
N PRO A 117 -14.24 2.88 11.03
CA PRO A 117 -13.56 1.67 10.58
C PRO A 117 -14.31 0.98 9.43
N LEU A 118 -13.55 0.52 8.44
CA LEU A 118 -14.01 -0.19 7.24
C LEU A 118 -13.17 -1.48 7.08
N PRO A 119 -13.78 -2.68 7.16
CA PRO A 119 -15.19 -2.94 7.51
C PRO A 119 -15.49 -2.55 8.97
N LYS A 120 -16.79 -2.39 9.30
CA LYS A 120 -17.24 -1.91 10.62
C LYS A 120 -16.63 -2.73 11.76
N ASN A 121 -15.65 -2.14 12.46
CA ASN A 121 -14.94 -2.74 13.58
C ASN A 121 -14.52 -4.19 13.35
N ASN A 122 -14.04 -4.51 12.14
CA ASN A 122 -13.49 -5.83 11.86
C ASN A 122 -12.35 -5.71 10.84
N PHE A 123 -11.67 -6.83 10.61
CA PHE A 123 -10.77 -6.99 9.48
C PHE A 123 -11.47 -7.76 8.35
N LYS A 124 -11.24 -7.30 7.11
CA LYS A 124 -11.49 -8.12 5.92
C LYS A 124 -10.39 -9.18 5.84
N ARG A 125 -10.75 -10.46 5.69
CA ARG A 125 -9.80 -11.58 5.65
C ARG A 125 -9.84 -12.31 4.32
N TRP A 126 -8.70 -12.80 3.85
CA TRP A 126 -8.58 -13.68 2.68
C TRP A 126 -7.31 -14.53 2.77
N ASN A 127 -7.21 -15.55 1.94
CA ASN A 127 -6.03 -16.42 1.87
C ASN A 127 -5.40 -16.32 0.49
N ASP A 128 -4.07 -16.19 0.42
CA ASP A 128 -3.31 -16.37 -0.80
C ASP A 128 -2.00 -17.12 -0.50
N ASP A 129 -1.59 -18.02 -1.41
CA ASP A 129 -0.30 -18.73 -1.35
C ASP A 129 0.11 -19.34 0.02
N GLY A 130 -0.86 -19.86 0.81
CA GLY A 130 -0.59 -20.43 2.14
C GLY A 130 -0.38 -19.40 3.25
N ARG A 131 -0.66 -18.13 2.99
CA ARG A 131 -0.78 -17.03 3.97
C ARG A 131 -2.24 -16.63 4.14
N GLU A 132 -2.58 -16.25 5.36
CA GLU A 132 -3.81 -15.56 5.67
C GLU A 132 -3.50 -14.07 5.79
N TRP A 133 -4.35 -13.27 5.16
CA TRP A 133 -4.26 -11.82 5.15
C TRP A 133 -5.45 -11.23 5.86
N ARG A 134 -5.22 -10.10 6.52
CA ARG A 134 -6.28 -9.28 7.07
C ARG A 134 -6.01 -7.80 6.85
N GLU A 135 -7.06 -7.06 6.55
CA GLU A 135 -7.01 -5.63 6.25
C GLU A 135 -8.06 -4.87 7.05
N SER A 136 -7.67 -3.71 7.57
CA SER A 136 -8.59 -2.73 8.12
C SER A 136 -8.23 -1.34 7.62
N ILE A 137 -9.25 -0.52 7.38
CA ILE A 137 -9.12 0.83 6.88
C ILE A 137 -9.88 1.77 7.81
N LEU A 138 -9.25 2.85 8.26
CA LEU A 138 -9.90 3.91 9.02
C LEU A 138 -10.15 5.11 8.09
N GLN A 139 -11.42 5.36 7.79
CA GLN A 139 -11.83 6.62 7.18
C GLN A 139 -11.89 7.69 8.27
N CYS A 140 -11.19 8.80 8.09
CA CYS A 140 -11.06 9.85 9.10
C CYS A 140 -10.64 11.18 8.49
N SER A 141 -10.61 12.23 9.32
CA SER A 141 -9.78 13.41 9.04
C SER A 141 -8.45 13.25 9.78
N SER A 142 -7.34 13.40 9.07
CA SER A 142 -6.00 13.23 9.63
C SER A 142 -5.19 14.52 9.60
N LEU A 143 -4.35 14.68 10.60
CA LEU A 143 -3.31 15.71 10.66
C LEU A 143 -1.99 15.00 10.88
N GLU A 144 -1.12 15.10 9.90
CA GLU A 144 0.25 14.61 9.98
C GLU A 144 1.18 15.79 10.20
N ARG A 145 2.05 15.71 11.19
CA ARG A 145 3.00 16.76 11.56
C ARG A 145 4.39 16.19 11.76
N LEU A 146 5.38 16.93 11.28
CA LEU A 146 6.76 16.76 11.71
C LEU A 146 7.01 17.80 12.80
N ILE A 147 7.23 17.33 14.02
CA ILE A 147 7.39 18.17 15.20
C ILE A 147 8.83 18.02 15.69
N SER A 148 9.47 19.13 16.05
CA SER A 148 10.69 19.08 16.86
C SER A 148 10.29 19.07 18.33
N PRO A 149 10.45 17.95 19.07
CA PRO A 149 9.98 17.85 20.45
C PRO A 149 10.65 18.87 21.38
N GLN A 150 11.93 19.17 21.12
CA GLN A 150 12.74 20.11 21.92
C GLN A 150 12.25 21.56 21.77
N ALA A 151 11.90 21.97 20.55
CA ALA A 151 11.46 23.33 20.26
C ALA A 151 9.94 23.51 20.35
N GLY A 152 9.17 22.43 20.47
CA GLY A 152 7.71 22.43 20.32
C GLY A 152 7.23 22.91 18.95
N LYS A 153 8.14 23.07 17.98
CA LYS A 153 7.88 23.71 16.69
C LYS A 153 7.44 22.65 15.68
N THR A 154 6.33 22.93 14.99
CA THR A 154 5.91 22.15 13.83
C THR A 154 6.70 22.61 12.61
N VAL A 155 7.51 21.72 12.03
CA VAL A 155 8.35 21.98 10.85
C VAL A 155 7.54 21.79 9.56
N HIS A 156 6.64 20.81 9.57
CA HIS A 156 5.77 20.51 8.45
C HIS A 156 4.43 19.98 8.95
N GLN A 157 3.35 20.30 8.23
CA GLN A 157 2.02 19.76 8.53
C GLN A 157 1.22 19.50 7.27
N ILE A 158 0.47 18.41 7.27
CA ILE A 158 -0.47 18.03 6.21
C ILE A 158 -1.80 17.70 6.87
N TYR A 159 -2.83 18.47 6.55
CA TYR A 159 -4.20 18.19 6.96
C TYR A 159 -4.96 17.57 5.80
N ARG A 160 -5.55 16.39 6.04
CA ARG A 160 -6.35 15.64 5.07
C ARG A 160 -7.77 15.51 5.59
N LYS A 161 -8.74 16.06 4.83
CA LYS A 161 -10.15 16.06 5.25
C LYS A 161 -10.75 14.65 5.14
N ASN A 162 -10.42 13.93 4.06
CA ASN A 162 -10.97 12.62 3.71
C ASN A 162 -9.83 11.59 3.61
N SER A 163 -9.16 11.38 4.74
CA SER A 163 -8.03 10.48 4.87
C SER A 163 -8.49 9.04 5.09
N TYR A 164 -7.76 8.11 4.51
CA TYR A 164 -7.87 6.68 4.76
C TYR A 164 -6.54 6.20 5.30
N LEU A 165 -6.57 5.63 6.50
CA LEU A 165 -5.42 4.95 7.11
C LEU A 165 -5.64 3.45 6.91
N ARG A 166 -4.79 2.80 6.15
CA ARG A 166 -4.89 1.37 5.84
C ARG A 166 -3.79 0.62 6.57
N ILE A 167 -4.17 -0.50 7.19
CA ILE A 167 -3.22 -1.48 7.70
C ILE A 167 -3.48 -2.84 7.06
N LEU A 168 -2.42 -3.45 6.55
CA LEU A 168 -2.42 -4.81 6.03
C LEU A 168 -1.54 -5.66 6.92
N GLN A 169 -2.07 -6.80 7.34
CA GLN A 169 -1.35 -7.77 8.15
C GLN A 169 -1.43 -9.14 7.51
N SER A 170 -0.35 -9.91 7.63
CA SER A 170 -0.30 -11.30 7.18
C SER A 170 0.10 -12.24 8.32
N ARG A 171 -0.23 -13.51 8.16
CA ARG A 171 0.33 -14.62 8.94
C ARG A 171 0.43 -15.87 8.08
N HIS A 172 1.35 -16.75 8.41
CA HIS A 172 1.43 -18.06 7.78
C HIS A 172 0.34 -19.00 8.30
N ILE A 173 -0.25 -19.81 7.41
CA ILE A 173 -1.25 -20.84 7.76
C ILE A 173 -0.53 -22.17 7.98
N ARG A 174 -0.72 -22.79 9.15
CA ARG A 174 -0.22 -24.14 9.41
C ARG A 174 -1.11 -25.20 8.77
N HIS A 175 -0.54 -26.37 8.49
CA HIS A 175 -1.28 -27.57 8.14
C HIS A 175 -2.27 -27.95 9.26
N SER A 176 -1.86 -27.84 10.53
CA SER A 176 -2.74 -28.05 11.70
C SER A 176 -3.90 -27.05 11.79
N ASP A 177 -3.70 -25.79 11.37
CA ASP A 177 -4.76 -24.75 11.34
C ASP A 177 -5.91 -25.11 10.37
N ARG A 178 -5.70 -26.07 9.45
CA ARG A 178 -6.72 -26.52 8.48
C ARG A 178 -7.68 -27.57 9.04
N GLN A 179 -7.31 -28.26 10.13
CA GLN A 179 -8.03 -29.46 10.62
C GLN A 179 -8.80 -29.27 11.94
N GLY A 180 -8.66 -28.15 12.66
CA GLY A 180 -9.45 -27.93 13.86
C GLY A 180 -9.15 -26.61 14.58
N LYS A 181 -10.14 -26.13 15.36
CA LYS A 181 -10.00 -24.97 16.25
C LYS A 181 -9.12 -25.37 17.44
N ASN A 182 -7.85 -25.01 17.44
CA ASN A 182 -7.13 -24.81 18.71
C ASN A 182 -6.29 -23.54 18.69
N LYS A 183 -6.66 -22.67 19.63
CA LYS A 183 -6.04 -21.39 19.96
C LYS A 183 -5.02 -21.67 21.05
N GLU A 184 -3.75 -21.49 20.72
CA GLU A 184 -2.72 -20.94 21.60
C GLU A 184 -1.59 -20.51 20.66
N PHE A 185 -1.68 -19.26 20.23
CA PHE A 185 -0.65 -18.66 19.39
C PHE A 185 0.47 -18.22 20.32
N TYR A 186 1.73 -18.51 19.92
CA TYR A 186 3.01 -18.19 20.57
C TYR A 186 3.22 -16.67 20.76
N SER A 187 2.20 -16.02 21.29
CA SER A 187 2.10 -14.60 21.52
C SER A 187 2.92 -14.18 22.74
N ASP A 188 3.23 -15.15 23.58
CA ASP A 188 4.04 -15.17 24.79
C ASP A 188 5.54 -15.44 24.52
N LYS A 189 5.89 -16.11 23.41
CA LYS A 189 7.29 -16.40 23.04
C LYS A 189 7.98 -15.23 22.34
N GLY A 190 8.11 -14.12 23.06
CA GLY A 190 8.91 -12.97 22.61
C GLY A 190 10.42 -13.18 22.77
N THR A 191 10.81 -14.16 23.57
CA THR A 191 12.21 -14.48 23.88
C THR A 191 12.41 -15.98 23.81
N ILE A 192 13.55 -16.41 23.29
CA ILE A 192 13.91 -17.83 23.18
C ILE A 192 15.33 -18.06 23.66
N ILE A 193 15.63 -19.32 23.95
CA ILE A 193 17.00 -19.78 24.09
C ILE A 193 17.56 -20.04 22.69
N CYS A 194 18.69 -19.40 22.36
CA CYS A 194 19.43 -19.60 21.14
C CYS A 194 19.84 -21.08 21.04
N PRO A 195 19.42 -21.81 20.00
CA PRO A 195 19.79 -23.22 19.83
C PRO A 195 21.30 -23.43 19.75
N SER A 196 22.03 -22.47 19.17
CA SER A 196 23.47 -22.55 18.93
C SER A 196 24.33 -22.38 20.19
N CYS A 197 23.93 -21.49 21.11
CA CYS A 197 24.79 -21.09 22.23
C CYS A 197 24.09 -21.06 23.59
N GLY A 198 22.80 -21.35 23.66
CA GLY A 198 22.04 -21.34 24.91
C GLY A 198 21.72 -19.95 25.47
N ALA A 199 22.13 -18.86 24.80
CA ALA A 199 21.85 -17.51 25.26
C ALA A 199 20.39 -17.12 25.02
N GLU A 200 19.82 -16.31 25.91
CA GLU A 200 18.47 -15.78 25.75
C GLU A 200 18.46 -14.66 24.67
N VAL A 201 17.60 -14.81 23.65
CA VAL A 201 17.51 -13.94 22.47
C VAL A 201 16.08 -13.49 22.25
N GLU A 202 15.89 -12.18 22.11
CA GLU A 202 14.60 -11.57 21.80
C GLU A 202 14.26 -11.66 20.31
N LEU A 203 13.04 -12.07 20.01
CA LEU A 203 12.54 -12.24 18.65
C LEU A 203 11.84 -10.98 18.18
N SER A 204 12.61 -10.08 17.59
CA SER A 204 12.08 -8.88 16.95
C SER A 204 11.60 -9.10 15.52
N SER A 205 11.97 -10.17 14.83
CA SER A 205 11.62 -10.35 13.40
C SER A 205 11.61 -11.81 12.98
N GLN A 206 11.08 -12.08 11.78
CA GLN A 206 11.06 -13.43 11.18
C GLN A 206 12.48 -14.04 11.08
N GLN A 207 13.51 -13.21 11.15
CA GLN A 207 14.89 -13.60 11.25
C GLN A 207 15.56 -12.71 12.30
N VAL A 208 16.28 -13.30 13.23
CA VAL A 208 17.08 -12.60 14.24
C VAL A 208 18.48 -13.21 14.25
N ILE A 209 19.50 -12.35 14.33
CA ILE A 209 20.88 -12.78 14.53
C ILE A 209 21.12 -12.79 16.03
N CYS A 210 21.57 -13.93 16.57
CA CYS A 210 21.95 -14.01 17.97
C CYS A 210 23.13 -13.05 18.23
N PRO A 211 23.02 -12.10 19.17
CA PRO A 211 24.09 -11.15 19.45
C PRO A 211 25.32 -11.80 20.10
N TYR A 212 25.18 -13.00 20.64
CA TYR A 212 26.25 -13.70 21.36
C TYR A 212 27.08 -14.61 20.45
N CYS A 213 26.45 -15.36 19.54
CA CYS A 213 27.15 -16.33 18.70
C CYS A 213 27.06 -16.05 17.19
N GLY A 214 26.34 -15.00 16.77
CA GLY A 214 26.10 -14.69 15.35
C GLY A 214 25.18 -15.67 14.62
N GLY A 215 24.63 -16.67 15.32
CA GLY A 215 23.73 -17.67 14.76
C GLY A 215 22.45 -17.02 14.21
N VAL A 216 22.05 -17.44 13.00
CA VAL A 216 20.83 -16.96 12.35
C VAL A 216 19.64 -17.80 12.80
N ILE A 217 18.75 -17.19 13.57
CA ILE A 217 17.50 -17.79 14.02
C ILE A 217 16.40 -17.36 13.08
N GLN A 218 15.75 -18.31 12.41
CA GLN A 218 14.54 -18.05 11.64
C GLN A 218 13.31 -18.40 12.47
N SER A 219 12.44 -17.41 12.67
CA SER A 219 11.13 -17.56 13.28
C SER A 219 10.04 -17.51 12.23
N GLU A 220 9.21 -18.54 12.22
CA GLU A 220 7.96 -18.53 11.48
C GLU A 220 6.87 -18.00 12.39
N PHE A 221 6.72 -16.67 12.47
CA PHE A 221 5.60 -16.10 13.20
C PHE A 221 4.29 -16.54 12.53
N TYR A 222 3.54 -17.38 13.24
CA TYR A 222 2.18 -17.80 12.86
C TYR A 222 1.11 -16.81 13.35
N ASP A 223 1.52 -15.73 13.99
CA ASP A 223 0.63 -14.65 14.43
C ASP A 223 0.70 -13.47 13.46
N TRP A 224 -0.25 -12.54 13.59
CA TRP A 224 -0.39 -11.40 12.69
C TRP A 224 0.80 -10.46 12.73
N GLN A 225 1.33 -10.14 11.54
CA GLN A 225 2.44 -9.22 11.35
C GLN A 225 2.02 -8.07 10.45
N THR A 226 2.42 -6.84 10.79
CA THR A 226 2.17 -5.69 9.91
C THR A 226 3.11 -5.71 8.71
N GLU A 227 2.50 -5.66 7.53
CA GLU A 227 3.14 -5.70 6.21
C GLU A 227 3.13 -4.32 5.57
N VAL A 228 1.99 -3.62 5.69
CA VAL A 228 1.77 -2.32 5.06
C VAL A 228 1.01 -1.41 6.00
N PHE A 229 1.46 -0.17 6.06
CA PHE A 229 0.71 0.96 6.62
C PHE A 229 0.75 2.11 5.61
N GLU A 230 -0.43 2.63 5.26
CA GLU A 230 -0.59 3.66 4.25
C GLU A 230 -1.56 4.76 4.71
N ILE A 231 -1.25 6.00 4.34
CA ILE A 231 -2.13 7.15 4.50
C ILE A 231 -2.37 7.72 3.11
N TYR A 232 -3.63 7.72 2.68
CA TYR A 232 -4.01 8.30 1.40
C TYR A 232 -5.32 9.06 1.49
N GLU A 233 -5.56 9.96 0.54
CA GLU A 233 -6.85 10.60 0.38
C GLU A 233 -7.61 9.90 -0.74
N LYS A 234 -8.88 9.60 -0.49
CA LYS A 234 -9.79 9.18 -1.55
C LYS A 234 -10.63 10.38 -1.95
N MET A 235 -10.75 10.60 -3.25
CA MET A 235 -11.69 11.56 -3.79
C MET A 235 -13.11 11.13 -3.40
N GLY A 236 -13.90 12.07 -2.85
CA GLY A 236 -15.28 11.78 -2.49
C GLY A 236 -16.11 11.42 -3.71
N ALA A 237 -17.12 10.55 -3.55
CA ALA A 237 -17.95 10.07 -4.66
C ALA A 237 -18.52 11.23 -5.50
N ASN A 238 -19.05 12.28 -4.87
CA ASN A 238 -19.56 13.46 -5.56
C ASN A 238 -18.51 14.21 -6.39
N MET A 239 -17.27 14.29 -5.89
CA MET A 239 -16.18 14.93 -6.63
C MET A 239 -15.77 14.06 -7.83
N GLN A 240 -15.80 12.74 -7.68
CA GLN A 240 -15.59 11.81 -8.79
C GLN A 240 -16.69 11.96 -9.85
N TYR A 241 -17.97 11.94 -9.45
CA TYR A 241 -19.10 12.14 -10.35
C TYR A 241 -19.08 13.53 -11.01
N GLY A 242 -18.72 14.58 -10.27
CA GLY A 242 -18.57 15.92 -10.81
C GLY A 242 -17.47 16.03 -11.86
N LEU A 243 -16.29 15.44 -11.61
CA LEU A 243 -15.22 15.39 -12.62
C LEU A 243 -15.60 14.58 -13.84
N LEU A 244 -16.28 13.46 -13.64
CA LEU A 244 -16.77 12.62 -14.71
C LEU A 244 -17.80 13.38 -15.56
N LEU A 245 -18.75 14.08 -14.92
CA LEU A 245 -19.73 14.93 -15.57
C LEU A 245 -19.06 16.07 -16.37
N LEU A 246 -18.02 16.71 -15.82
CA LEU A 246 -17.25 17.73 -16.53
C LEU A 246 -16.56 17.15 -17.78
N ALA A 247 -15.96 15.97 -17.67
CA ALA A 247 -15.33 15.31 -18.81
C ALA A 247 -16.35 14.96 -19.90
N TYR A 248 -17.50 14.40 -19.53
CA TYR A 248 -18.60 14.12 -20.47
C TYR A 248 -19.15 15.40 -21.10
N SER A 249 -19.30 16.47 -20.32
CA SER A 249 -19.74 17.77 -20.82
C SER A 249 -18.77 18.33 -21.87
N GLY A 250 -17.46 18.17 -21.67
CA GLY A 250 -16.46 18.56 -22.66
C GLY A 250 -16.57 17.79 -23.99
N ILE A 251 -16.79 16.47 -23.92
CA ILE A 251 -17.02 15.64 -25.12
C ILE A 251 -18.31 16.07 -25.82
N MET A 252 -19.40 16.24 -25.06
CA MET A 252 -20.69 16.68 -25.58
C MET A 252 -20.57 18.02 -26.32
N PHE A 253 -19.92 19.01 -25.70
CA PHE A 253 -19.71 20.32 -26.27
C PHE A 253 -18.95 20.26 -27.61
N LEU A 254 -17.88 19.48 -27.68
CA LEU A 254 -17.09 19.32 -28.91
C LEU A 254 -17.90 18.67 -30.02
N CYS A 255 -18.61 17.58 -29.73
CA CYS A 255 -19.45 16.87 -30.70
C CYS A 255 -20.57 17.76 -31.23
N LEU A 256 -21.30 18.45 -30.34
CA LEU A 256 -22.38 19.36 -30.73
C LEU A 256 -21.88 20.55 -31.54
N THR A 257 -20.75 21.15 -31.16
CA THR A 257 -20.15 22.27 -31.89
C THR A 257 -19.78 21.86 -33.32
N LEU A 258 -19.13 20.71 -33.49
CA LEU A 258 -18.74 20.20 -34.82
C LEU A 258 -19.97 19.87 -35.68
N CYS A 259 -20.98 19.22 -35.12
CA CYS A 259 -22.21 18.91 -35.84
C CYS A 259 -22.97 20.19 -36.25
N LEU A 260 -23.12 21.16 -35.35
CA LEU A 260 -23.85 22.42 -35.62
C LEU A 260 -23.11 23.32 -36.61
N TYR A 261 -21.79 23.20 -36.69
CA TYR A 261 -20.97 23.91 -37.65
C TYR A 261 -21.05 23.30 -39.05
N LEU A 262 -21.01 21.96 -39.16
CA LEU A 262 -20.91 21.26 -40.43
C LEU A 262 -22.25 20.96 -41.10
N ILE A 263 -23.33 20.81 -40.33
CA ILE A 263 -24.66 20.44 -40.84
C ILE A 263 -25.57 21.67 -40.79
N LYS A 264 -26.21 21.99 -41.93
CA LYS A 264 -27.07 23.18 -42.05
C LYS A 264 -28.39 23.06 -41.30
N ASP A 265 -28.95 21.85 -41.25
CA ASP A 265 -30.20 21.56 -40.55
C ASP A 265 -29.93 21.31 -39.06
N THR A 266 -30.54 22.12 -38.21
CA THR A 266 -30.31 22.12 -36.76
C THR A 266 -30.81 20.86 -36.08
N ASP A 267 -31.94 20.30 -36.51
CA ASP A 267 -32.54 19.12 -35.89
C ASP A 267 -31.76 17.86 -36.24
N ILE A 268 -31.35 17.75 -37.51
CA ILE A 268 -30.46 16.69 -37.98
C ILE A 268 -29.11 16.79 -37.28
N SER A 269 -28.59 18.01 -37.12
CA SER A 269 -27.31 18.27 -36.47
C SER A 269 -27.28 17.82 -35.00
N LEU A 270 -28.29 18.20 -34.21
CA LEU A 270 -28.40 17.79 -32.81
C LEU A 270 -28.51 16.27 -32.66
N THR A 271 -29.32 15.64 -33.52
CA THR A 271 -29.52 14.18 -33.52
C THR A 271 -28.21 13.45 -33.81
N ILE A 272 -27.48 13.87 -34.85
CA ILE A 272 -26.19 13.28 -35.21
C ILE A 272 -25.15 13.53 -34.12
N GLY A 273 -25.15 14.71 -33.50
CA GLY A 273 -24.27 15.03 -32.38
C GLY A 273 -24.44 14.05 -31.22
N VAL A 274 -25.69 13.80 -30.79
CA VAL A 274 -25.99 12.84 -29.71
C VAL A 274 -25.55 11.42 -30.08
N ILE A 275 -25.81 10.98 -31.32
CA ILE A 275 -25.36 9.66 -31.81
C ILE A 275 -23.83 9.56 -31.77
N ALA A 276 -23.12 10.60 -32.24
CA ALA A 276 -21.67 10.64 -32.24
C ALA A 276 -21.09 10.52 -30.82
N ILE A 277 -21.70 11.20 -29.84
CA ILE A 277 -21.31 11.08 -28.43
C ILE A 277 -21.49 9.64 -27.96
N LEU A 278 -22.66 9.04 -28.17
CA LEU A 278 -22.94 7.66 -27.73
C LEU A 278 -21.93 6.66 -28.33
N LEU A 279 -21.56 6.82 -29.60
CA LEU A 279 -20.54 5.99 -30.25
C LEU A 279 -19.15 6.17 -29.63
N ILE A 280 -18.74 7.41 -29.32
CA ILE A 280 -17.47 7.68 -28.63
C ILE A 280 -17.46 7.03 -27.25
N LEU A 281 -18.57 7.14 -26.49
CA LEU A 281 -18.66 6.54 -25.17
C LEU A 281 -18.63 5.02 -25.21
N LEU A 282 -19.29 4.39 -26.18
CA LEU A 282 -19.22 2.95 -26.42
C LEU A 282 -17.80 2.51 -26.79
N GLY A 283 -17.10 3.28 -27.62
CA GLY A 283 -15.71 3.02 -27.98
C GLY A 283 -14.78 3.08 -26.77
N ILE A 284 -14.90 4.13 -25.95
CA ILE A 284 -14.14 4.29 -24.70
C ILE A 284 -14.43 3.13 -23.73
N ALA A 285 -15.70 2.78 -23.53
CA ALA A 285 -16.11 1.69 -22.65
C ALA A 285 -15.51 0.35 -23.09
N LYS A 286 -15.55 0.02 -24.39
CA LYS A 286 -14.92 -1.20 -24.94
C LYS A 286 -13.41 -1.23 -24.70
N ILE A 287 -12.72 -0.10 -24.84
CA ILE A 287 -11.27 -0.03 -24.59
C ILE A 287 -10.96 -0.28 -23.11
N PHE A 288 -11.71 0.30 -22.19
CA PHE A 288 -11.53 0.07 -20.75
C PHE A 288 -11.83 -1.38 -20.37
N GLN A 289 -12.95 -1.92 -20.85
CA GLN A 289 -13.33 -3.31 -20.60
C GLN A 289 -12.24 -4.28 -21.10
N SER A 290 -11.73 -4.08 -22.33
CA SER A 290 -10.65 -4.92 -22.87
C SER A 290 -9.37 -4.86 -22.03
N LYS A 291 -9.02 -3.67 -21.50
CA LYS A 291 -7.86 -3.52 -20.61
C LYS A 291 -8.05 -4.23 -19.27
N GLU A 292 -9.24 -4.11 -18.68
CA GLU A 292 -9.59 -4.80 -17.43
C GLU A 292 -9.57 -6.32 -17.61
N GLU A 293 -10.22 -6.83 -18.66
CA GLU A 293 -10.23 -8.26 -18.98
C GLU A 293 -8.81 -8.81 -19.18
N LYS A 294 -7.93 -8.05 -19.84
CA LYS A 294 -6.52 -8.42 -19.99
C LYS A 294 -5.79 -8.44 -18.63
N GLN A 295 -6.02 -7.44 -17.78
CA GLN A 295 -5.42 -7.40 -16.44
C GLN A 295 -5.91 -8.52 -15.53
N GLU A 296 -7.17 -8.95 -15.65
CA GLU A 296 -7.70 -10.06 -14.86
C GLU A 296 -7.18 -11.43 -15.30
N LYS A 297 -6.77 -11.58 -16.56
CA LYS A 297 -6.24 -12.84 -17.10
C LYS A 297 -4.79 -13.10 -16.69
N LEU A 298 -3.92 -12.09 -16.73
CA LEU A 298 -2.47 -12.26 -16.48
C LEU A 298 -2.16 -12.91 -15.11
N PRO A 299 -2.74 -12.48 -13.97
CA PRO A 299 -2.52 -13.15 -12.68
C PRO A 299 -2.91 -14.63 -12.66
N LYS A 300 -3.93 -15.02 -13.43
CA LYS A 300 -4.45 -16.40 -13.48
C LYS A 300 -3.49 -17.36 -14.18
N GLU A 301 -2.60 -16.84 -15.03
CA GLU A 301 -1.56 -17.62 -15.72
C GLU A 301 -0.36 -17.95 -14.80
N ILE A 302 -0.27 -17.26 -13.67
CA ILE A 302 0.82 -17.41 -12.69
C ILE A 302 0.36 -18.36 -11.59
N VAL A 303 1.05 -19.50 -11.46
CA VAL A 303 0.78 -20.45 -10.39
C VAL A 303 1.02 -19.77 -9.04
N ARG A 304 -0.03 -19.72 -8.22
CA ARG A 304 -0.05 -19.11 -6.88
C ARG A 304 0.44 -17.67 -6.87
N TYR A 305 -0.18 -16.85 -7.69
CA TYR A 305 0.05 -15.42 -7.65
C TYR A 305 -0.41 -14.83 -6.31
N SER A 306 0.46 -14.00 -5.71
CA SER A 306 0.13 -13.11 -4.61
C SER A 306 0.73 -11.74 -4.94
N GLU A 307 -0.12 -10.76 -5.19
CA GLU A 307 0.33 -9.40 -5.52
C GLU A 307 1.07 -8.77 -4.34
N ASN A 308 0.64 -9.06 -3.10
CA ASN A 308 1.31 -8.55 -1.90
C ASN A 308 2.72 -9.11 -1.77
N TYR A 309 2.90 -10.39 -2.07
CA TYR A 309 4.23 -11.00 -2.05
C TYR A 309 5.11 -10.46 -3.18
N LEU A 310 4.57 -10.31 -4.39
CA LEU A 310 5.27 -9.66 -5.51
C LEU A 310 5.69 -8.23 -5.15
N ARG A 311 4.80 -7.45 -4.51
CA ARG A 311 5.07 -6.10 -4.02
C ARG A 311 6.22 -6.08 -3.02
N SER A 312 6.23 -7.01 -2.06
CA SER A 312 7.32 -7.13 -1.08
C SER A 312 8.65 -7.46 -1.77
N CYS A 313 8.66 -8.37 -2.75
CA CYS A 313 9.85 -8.71 -3.53
C CYS A 313 10.36 -7.52 -4.35
N ILE A 314 9.47 -6.75 -4.99
CA ILE A 314 9.83 -5.53 -5.72
C ILE A 314 10.40 -4.48 -4.76
N ASN A 315 9.79 -4.31 -3.59
CA ASN A 315 10.24 -3.35 -2.59
C ASN A 315 11.65 -3.71 -2.07
N ASP A 316 11.89 -4.98 -1.72
CA ASP A 316 13.22 -5.49 -1.33
C ASP A 316 14.22 -5.27 -2.48
N ALA A 317 13.89 -5.64 -3.72
CA ALA A 317 14.79 -5.48 -4.85
C ALA A 317 15.15 -4.02 -5.16
N LEU A 318 14.21 -3.09 -4.99
CA LEU A 318 14.44 -1.67 -5.28
C LEU A 318 15.06 -0.89 -4.12
N TYR A 319 14.85 -1.31 -2.87
CA TYR A 319 15.17 -0.50 -1.70
C TYR A 319 16.09 -1.16 -0.66
N LYS A 320 16.44 -2.44 -0.81
CA LYS A 320 17.28 -3.14 0.18
C LYS A 320 18.61 -2.44 0.46
N ASP A 321 19.26 -1.94 -0.59
CA ASP A 321 20.60 -1.33 -0.51
C ASP A 321 20.58 0.18 -0.85
N VAL A 322 19.42 0.83 -0.74
CA VAL A 322 19.28 2.24 -1.13
C VAL A 322 19.96 3.15 -0.10
N ASN A 323 21.13 3.67 -0.48
CA ASN A 323 21.86 4.69 0.27
C ASN A 323 21.41 6.10 -0.13
N LYS A 324 20.20 6.49 0.28
CA LYS A 324 19.68 7.85 0.11
C LYS A 324 19.50 8.50 1.48
N PRO A 325 20.39 9.43 1.90
CA PRO A 325 20.45 9.91 3.28
C PRO A 325 19.17 10.65 3.72
N ASP A 326 18.50 11.32 2.79
CA ASP A 326 17.27 12.06 3.06
C ASP A 326 15.98 11.26 2.80
N LEU A 327 16.07 10.01 2.32
CA LEU A 327 14.87 9.21 2.05
C LEU A 327 14.21 8.83 3.39
N MET A 328 13.01 9.31 3.67
CA MET A 328 12.31 9.06 4.93
C MET A 328 11.31 7.92 4.84
N ASP A 329 10.61 7.81 3.72
CA ASP A 329 9.53 6.84 3.52
C ASP A 329 9.53 6.41 2.06
N TYR A 330 9.28 5.14 1.79
CA TYR A 330 9.19 4.59 0.44
C TYR A 330 8.20 3.43 0.38
N GLY A 331 7.70 3.15 -0.81
CA GLY A 331 6.82 2.01 -1.00
C GLY A 331 6.35 1.86 -2.43
N ILE A 332 5.85 0.66 -2.73
CA ILE A 332 5.27 0.29 -4.01
C ILE A 332 3.76 0.25 -3.86
N GLY A 333 3.07 1.11 -4.61
CA GLY A 333 1.62 1.18 -4.64
C GLY A 333 1.03 0.15 -5.61
N SER A 334 0.56 0.63 -6.76
CA SER A 334 -0.04 -0.22 -7.79
C SER A 334 1.02 -0.93 -8.62
N ILE A 335 0.71 -2.16 -9.01
CA ILE A 335 1.51 -2.99 -9.90
C ILE A 335 0.62 -3.34 -11.09
N ILE A 336 1.09 -3.06 -12.30
CA ILE A 336 0.39 -3.43 -13.54
C ILE A 336 1.21 -4.52 -14.24
N LEU A 337 0.67 -5.74 -14.30
CA LEU A 337 1.28 -6.80 -15.09
C LEU A 337 1.14 -6.47 -16.59
N LYS A 338 2.23 -6.54 -17.33
CA LYS A 338 2.27 -6.28 -18.78
C LYS A 338 2.27 -7.57 -19.58
N ASN A 339 3.03 -8.55 -19.11
CA ASN A 339 3.22 -9.82 -19.78
C ASN A 339 3.56 -10.92 -18.76
N VAL A 340 3.20 -12.16 -19.07
CA VAL A 340 3.57 -13.37 -18.33
C VAL A 340 4.08 -14.38 -19.35
N VAL A 341 5.29 -14.89 -19.13
CA VAL A 341 5.92 -15.91 -19.96
C VAL A 341 6.21 -17.12 -19.09
N ASN A 342 5.67 -18.26 -19.48
CA ASN A 342 5.81 -19.50 -18.75
C ASN A 342 6.69 -20.48 -19.54
N THR A 343 7.69 -21.03 -18.87
CA THR A 343 8.46 -22.19 -19.32
C THR A 343 8.20 -23.37 -18.39
N ASP A 344 8.72 -24.55 -18.73
CA ASP A 344 8.58 -25.74 -17.88
C ASP A 344 9.16 -25.54 -16.48
N LYS A 345 10.20 -24.69 -16.36
CA LYS A 345 10.94 -24.48 -15.10
C LYS A 345 10.59 -23.17 -14.40
N THR A 346 10.28 -22.11 -15.14
CA THR A 346 10.14 -20.76 -14.58
C THR A 346 8.95 -19.99 -15.12
N THR A 347 8.41 -19.09 -14.30
CA THR A 347 7.52 -18.03 -14.74
C THR A 347 8.27 -16.71 -14.70
N GLU A 348 8.24 -15.99 -15.81
CA GLU A 348 8.75 -14.63 -15.94
C GLU A 348 7.58 -13.66 -16.11
N VAL A 349 7.65 -12.52 -15.42
CA VAL A 349 6.63 -11.48 -15.49
C VAL A 349 7.28 -10.14 -15.81
N THR A 350 6.66 -9.40 -16.72
CA THR A 350 6.97 -7.99 -16.93
C THR A 350 5.92 -7.17 -16.18
N ALA A 351 6.34 -6.32 -15.25
CA ALA A 351 5.44 -5.53 -14.43
C ALA A 351 5.88 -4.06 -14.39
N THR A 352 4.92 -3.14 -14.45
CA THR A 352 5.16 -1.73 -14.13
C THR A 352 4.73 -1.47 -12.70
N ALA A 353 5.68 -1.13 -11.83
CA ALA A 353 5.44 -0.77 -10.44
C ALA A 353 5.40 0.76 -10.31
N TYR A 354 4.36 1.27 -9.66
CA TYR A 354 4.25 2.69 -9.30
C TYR A 354 4.62 2.85 -7.83
N GLY A 355 5.75 3.49 -7.59
CA GLY A 355 6.26 3.74 -6.26
C GLY A 355 6.07 5.19 -5.81
N SER A 356 6.35 5.42 -4.53
CA SER A 356 6.53 6.76 -3.99
C SER A 356 7.68 6.79 -3.01
N GLU A 357 8.47 7.85 -3.09
CA GLU A 357 9.60 8.12 -2.21
C GLU A 357 9.37 9.49 -1.57
N THR A 358 9.35 9.55 -0.24
CA THR A 358 9.24 10.79 0.52
C THR A 358 10.59 11.12 1.12
N TYR A 359 11.06 12.32 0.82
CA TYR A 359 12.35 12.84 1.27
C TYR A 359 12.15 13.87 2.37
N LEU A 360 13.02 13.80 3.36
CA LEU A 360 13.14 14.74 4.47
C LEU A 360 14.54 15.38 4.40
N PRO A 361 14.73 16.44 3.61
CA PRO A 361 16.02 17.12 3.49
C PRO A 361 16.40 17.85 4.78
N GLU A 362 17.69 18.13 4.98
CA GLU A 362 18.17 18.88 6.17
C GLU A 362 17.63 20.30 6.20
N SER A 363 17.55 20.90 5.01
CA SER A 363 16.97 22.21 4.79
C SER A 363 15.87 22.11 3.74
N GLY A 364 14.80 22.88 3.93
CA GLY A 364 13.64 22.87 3.03
C GLY A 364 12.48 22.02 3.53
N LYS A 365 11.44 21.94 2.70
CA LYS A 365 10.21 21.22 3.03
C LYS A 365 10.33 19.75 2.60
N PRO A 366 9.76 18.80 3.37
CA PRO A 366 9.60 17.44 2.89
C PRO A 366 8.84 17.41 1.57
N TYR A 367 9.21 16.50 0.69
CA TYR A 367 8.56 16.33 -0.60
C TYR A 367 8.46 14.85 -0.97
N THR A 368 7.45 14.51 -1.77
CA THR A 368 7.23 13.14 -2.25
C THR A 368 7.39 13.08 -3.75
N LYS A 369 8.28 12.22 -4.23
CA LYS A 369 8.44 11.88 -5.64
C LYS A 369 7.65 10.63 -5.96
N LYS A 370 6.90 10.64 -7.06
CA LYS A 370 6.28 9.43 -7.63
C LYS A 370 7.28 8.78 -8.58
N THR A 371 7.43 7.47 -8.47
CA THR A 371 8.32 6.68 -9.33
C THR A 371 7.48 5.71 -10.16
N LYS A 372 7.96 5.42 -11.36
CA LYS A 372 7.38 4.43 -12.25
C LYS A 372 8.54 3.61 -12.79
N THR A 373 8.55 2.32 -12.50
CA THR A 373 9.65 1.44 -12.87
C THR A 373 9.09 0.20 -13.55
N THR A 374 9.64 -0.17 -14.70
CA THR A 374 9.28 -1.42 -15.36
C THR A 374 10.34 -2.47 -15.05
N LEU A 375 9.88 -3.62 -14.55
CA LEU A 375 10.72 -4.68 -14.03
C LEU A 375 10.38 -5.98 -14.75
N VAL A 376 11.42 -6.77 -15.03
CA VAL A 376 11.27 -8.17 -15.41
C VAL A 376 11.65 -9.00 -14.20
N LEU A 377 10.70 -9.80 -13.69
CA LEU A 377 10.92 -10.67 -12.54
C LEU A 377 10.74 -12.14 -12.93
N GLN A 378 11.52 -13.02 -12.33
CA GLN A 378 11.46 -14.46 -12.54
C GLN A 378 11.26 -15.21 -11.22
N ARG A 379 10.51 -16.30 -11.29
CA ARG A 379 10.27 -17.25 -10.21
C ARG A 379 10.20 -18.68 -10.79
N ALA A 380 10.30 -19.73 -9.97
CA ALA A 380 9.99 -21.08 -10.44
C ALA A 380 8.52 -21.21 -10.92
N ARG A 381 8.29 -22.05 -11.94
CA ARG A 381 6.95 -22.23 -12.54
C ARG A 381 5.96 -22.81 -11.53
N TYR A 382 6.42 -23.76 -10.73
CA TYR A 382 5.64 -24.40 -9.67
C TYR A 382 6.38 -24.19 -8.34
N PRO A 383 6.21 -23.03 -7.69
CA PRO A 383 6.85 -22.79 -6.40
C PRO A 383 6.38 -23.85 -5.40
N GLU A 384 7.28 -24.33 -4.56
CA GLU A 384 6.91 -25.39 -3.60
C GLU A 384 5.92 -24.85 -2.56
N ARG A 385 4.94 -25.69 -2.16
CA ARG A 385 4.17 -25.38 -0.94
C ARG A 385 5.06 -25.76 0.23
N ARG A 386 5.03 -24.97 1.30
CA ARG A 386 5.57 -25.44 2.58
C ARG A 386 4.80 -26.71 2.97
N LYS A 387 5.47 -27.87 2.99
CA LYS A 387 4.86 -29.21 3.13
C LYS A 387 4.61 -29.61 4.59
N THR A 388 5.15 -28.89 5.57
CA THR A 388 5.07 -29.25 6.99
C THR A 388 4.79 -28.04 7.86
N ASP A 389 4.15 -28.28 9.01
CA ASP A 389 4.15 -27.34 10.13
C ASP A 389 5.61 -27.14 10.52
N GLY A 390 6.17 -25.98 10.17
CA GLY A 390 7.56 -25.67 10.49
C GLY A 390 7.79 -25.78 12.00
N ALA A 391 9.00 -26.17 12.41
CA ALA A 391 9.42 -25.92 13.78
C ALA A 391 9.41 -24.41 14.00
N PHE A 392 8.87 -23.97 15.15
CA PHE A 392 8.63 -22.55 15.44
C PHE A 392 9.92 -21.70 15.36
N PHE A 393 11.06 -22.34 15.63
CA PHE A 393 12.41 -21.85 15.31
C PHE A 393 13.21 -22.99 14.72
N LYS A 394 14.02 -22.68 13.70
CA LYS A 394 15.07 -23.57 13.22
C LYS A 394 16.37 -22.80 13.18
N GLU A 395 17.41 -23.42 13.70
CA GLU A 395 18.78 -23.07 13.31
C GLU A 395 18.92 -23.45 11.83
N LYS A 396 19.51 -22.55 11.06
CA LYS A 396 19.70 -22.79 9.64
C LYS A 396 21.00 -23.54 9.48
N ASP A 397 20.96 -24.80 9.08
CA ASP A 397 22.16 -25.56 8.72
C ASP A 397 22.46 -25.38 7.24
N CYS A 398 23.73 -25.35 6.87
CA CYS A 398 24.12 -25.34 5.47
C CYS A 398 23.82 -26.71 4.84
N PRO A 399 22.96 -26.81 3.82
CA PRO A 399 22.59 -28.10 3.24
C PRO A 399 23.74 -28.75 2.46
N SER A 400 24.85 -28.03 2.22
CA SER A 400 26.05 -28.58 1.59
C SER A 400 27.06 -29.15 2.59
N CYS A 401 27.25 -28.51 3.76
CA CYS A 401 28.30 -28.93 4.71
C CYS A 401 27.79 -29.26 6.12
N GLY A 402 26.51 -29.07 6.39
CA GLY A 402 25.90 -29.33 7.70
C GLY A 402 26.30 -28.34 8.81
N ALA A 403 27.17 -27.37 8.53
CA ALA A 403 27.56 -26.35 9.52
C ALA A 403 26.43 -25.36 9.77
N ASN A 404 26.39 -24.80 10.98
CA ASN A 404 25.53 -23.66 11.30
C ASN A 404 25.73 -22.55 10.27
N PHE A 405 24.66 -22.13 9.63
CA PHE A 405 24.69 -21.17 8.53
C PHE A 405 24.96 -19.78 9.07
N ILE A 406 26.23 -19.42 9.05
CA ILE A 406 26.72 -18.05 9.17
C ILE A 406 26.89 -17.57 7.72
N PRO A 407 26.11 -16.59 7.24
CA PRO A 407 26.29 -16.03 5.92
C PRO A 407 27.53 -15.12 5.89
N ASP A 408 28.35 -15.24 4.86
CA ASP A 408 29.39 -14.27 4.53
C ASP A 408 28.78 -12.99 3.91
N GLU A 409 29.64 -12.03 3.53
CA GLU A 409 29.24 -10.77 2.89
C GLU A 409 28.41 -10.95 1.60
N HIS A 410 28.44 -12.16 1.01
CA HIS A 410 27.72 -12.51 -0.21
C HIS A 410 26.48 -13.40 0.04
N ASN A 411 26.07 -13.59 1.30
CA ASN A 411 25.02 -14.52 1.73
C ASN A 411 25.29 -16.00 1.35
N CYS A 412 26.56 -16.37 1.19
CA CYS A 412 26.99 -17.75 1.05
C CYS A 412 27.35 -18.31 2.42
N CYS A 413 27.27 -19.63 2.60
CA CYS A 413 27.76 -20.26 3.82
C CYS A 413 29.24 -19.92 4.00
N SER A 414 29.61 -19.23 5.09
CA SER A 414 31.00 -18.84 5.37
C SER A 414 31.96 -20.02 5.49
N PHE A 415 31.45 -21.25 5.64
CA PHE A 415 32.25 -22.45 5.81
C PHE A 415 32.54 -23.17 4.49
N CYS A 416 31.58 -23.26 3.57
CA CYS A 416 31.74 -24.02 2.31
C CYS A 416 31.41 -23.23 1.03
N GLY A 417 31.09 -21.94 1.16
CA GLY A 417 30.72 -21.09 0.03
C GLY A 417 29.38 -21.44 -0.63
N TYR A 418 28.59 -22.36 -0.04
CA TYR A 418 27.30 -22.73 -0.59
C TYR A 418 26.34 -21.55 -0.55
N SER A 419 26.00 -21.04 -1.74
CA SER A 419 24.88 -20.14 -1.93
C SER A 419 23.60 -20.93 -1.73
N PHE A 420 22.75 -20.51 -0.78
CA PHE A 420 21.46 -21.17 -0.58
C PHE A 420 20.70 -21.24 -1.90
N GLN A 421 20.14 -22.41 -2.24
CA GLN A 421 19.17 -22.47 -3.33
C GLN A 421 18.11 -21.41 -3.04
N VAL A 422 18.02 -20.45 -3.96
CA VAL A 422 17.06 -19.35 -3.92
C VAL A 422 15.71 -19.96 -3.60
N ASP A 423 15.02 -19.41 -2.59
CA ASP A 423 13.62 -19.72 -2.34
C ASP A 423 12.91 -19.73 -3.69
N ASN A 424 12.51 -20.92 -4.15
CA ASN A 424 11.97 -21.09 -5.49
C ASN A 424 10.62 -20.36 -5.64
N ALA A 425 10.04 -19.90 -4.52
CA ALA A 425 8.89 -19.03 -4.48
C ALA A 425 9.23 -17.53 -4.59
N LYS A 426 10.47 -17.08 -4.33
CA LYS A 426 10.83 -15.65 -4.39
C LYS A 426 10.89 -15.15 -5.83
N TRP A 427 10.33 -13.96 -6.06
CA TRP A 427 10.51 -13.23 -7.31
C TRP A 427 11.87 -12.53 -7.33
N VAL A 428 12.67 -12.83 -8.35
CA VAL A 428 14.00 -12.25 -8.55
C VAL A 428 13.95 -11.29 -9.74
N VAL A 429 14.43 -10.07 -9.57
CA VAL A 429 14.53 -9.09 -10.66
C VAL A 429 15.65 -9.49 -11.61
N LYS A 430 15.34 -9.63 -12.90
CA LYS A 430 16.32 -9.87 -13.98
C LYS A 430 16.81 -8.59 -14.64
N ALA A 431 15.89 -7.65 -14.86
CA ALA A 431 16.18 -6.42 -15.56
C ALA A 431 15.29 -5.30 -15.04
N THR A 432 15.85 -4.09 -15.01
CA THR A 432 15.15 -2.85 -14.67
C THR A 432 15.22 -1.92 -15.86
N GLY A 433 14.07 -1.49 -16.37
CA GLY A 433 13.97 -0.42 -17.36
C GLY A 433 13.60 0.88 -16.67
N GLU A 434 14.39 1.93 -16.89
CA GLU A 434 13.95 3.31 -16.64
C GLU A 434 13.07 3.74 -17.81
N SER A 435 11.97 4.43 -17.51
CA SER A 435 11.08 5.03 -18.52
C SER A 435 11.14 6.53 -18.47
#